data_AF-A0A9W9B6V6-F1
#
_entry.id   AF-A0A9W9B6V6-F1
#
_cell.length_a   1.000
_cell.length_b   1.000
_cell.length_c   1.000
_cell.angle_alpha   90.00
_cell.angle_beta   90.00
_cell.angle_gamma   90.00
#
_symmetry.space_group_name_H-M   'P 1'
#
loop_
_entity.id
_entity.type
_entity.pdbx_description
1 polymer ?
#
loop_
_entity_poly.entity_id
_entity_poly.type
_entity_poly.pdbx_seq_one_letter_code
_entity_poly.pdbx_strand_id
1 'polypeptide(L)'
;MVSRIIYQGVPHVYATICNVATASFDSGRPLENYIQEKYPIVTPSPEGKLLPVFIHTPSARVHTNDTTGSKKSVDQVTIALDFMVDLVKSKNIDLSKIGIISPYAANVELLDRMIRKNAAYEALKGTPPASTVDSFQGQENDIIFVVMGTAYPRPRPRFTAQEQRLNVMLI
;
A
#
# COMPACT_ATOMS: atom_id res chain seq x y z
N MET A 1 0.38 -22.77 15.94
CA MET A 1 -0.39 -21.60 15.46
C MET A 1 -1.48 -21.31 16.49
N VAL A 2 -1.51 -20.12 17.09
CA VAL A 2 -2.36 -19.76 18.25
C VAL A 2 -3.86 -19.96 17.97
N SER A 3 -4.27 -19.83 16.71
CA SER A 3 -5.65 -20.05 16.25
C SER A 3 -6.22 -21.43 16.59
N ARG A 4 -5.39 -22.49 16.55
CA ARG A 4 -5.82 -23.88 16.89
C ARG A 4 -6.10 -24.09 18.37
N ILE A 5 -5.57 -23.22 19.23
CA ILE A 5 -5.80 -23.27 20.68
C ILE A 5 -7.10 -22.54 21.01
N ILE A 6 -7.38 -21.42 20.34
CA ILE A 6 -8.53 -20.56 20.61
C ILE A 6 -9.82 -21.11 19.98
N TYR A 7 -9.75 -21.68 18.77
CA TYR A 7 -10.92 -22.17 18.04
C TYR A 7 -10.85 -23.68 17.80
N GLN A 8 -10.78 -24.44 18.89
CA GLN A 8 -10.81 -25.91 18.80
C GLN A 8 -12.10 -26.38 18.10
N GLY A 9 -11.94 -27.23 17.09
CA GLY A 9 -13.06 -27.82 16.33
C GLY A 9 -13.56 -26.99 15.15
N VAL A 10 -13.06 -25.75 14.95
CA VAL A 10 -13.38 -24.98 13.74
C VAL A 10 -12.41 -25.36 12.62
N PRO A 11 -12.90 -25.84 11.46
CA PRO A 11 -12.05 -26.05 10.29
C PRO A 11 -11.42 -24.70 9.89
N HIS A 12 -10.10 -24.57 10.03
CA HIS A 12 -9.35 -23.39 9.59
C HIS A 12 -9.14 -23.41 8.07
N VAL A 13 -10.25 -23.46 7.33
CA VAL A 13 -10.26 -23.45 5.87
C VAL A 13 -10.81 -22.11 5.45
N TYR A 14 -10.01 -21.34 4.70
CA TYR A 14 -10.50 -20.11 4.09
C TYR A 14 -11.62 -20.43 3.10
N ALA A 15 -12.56 -19.50 2.94
CA ALA A 15 -13.60 -19.63 1.93
C ALA A 15 -12.96 -19.74 0.54
N THR A 16 -13.62 -20.45 -0.38
CA THR A 16 -13.12 -20.66 -1.76
C THR A 16 -12.89 -19.36 -2.51
N ILE A 17 -13.62 -18.31 -2.15
CA ILE A 17 -13.44 -16.94 -2.67
C ILE A 17 -12.08 -16.33 -2.31
N CYS A 18 -11.39 -16.83 -1.29
CA CYS A 18 -10.05 -16.40 -0.90
C CYS A 18 -8.94 -17.08 -1.72
N ASN A 19 -9.30 -17.95 -2.68
CA ASN A 19 -8.33 -18.59 -3.55
C ASN A 19 -7.77 -17.57 -4.54
N VAL A 20 -6.48 -17.27 -4.43
CA VAL A 20 -5.77 -16.33 -5.32
C VAL A 20 -5.73 -16.77 -6.80
N ALA A 21 -6.07 -18.03 -7.08
CA ALA A 21 -6.23 -18.52 -8.45
C ALA A 21 -7.51 -17.98 -9.13
N THR A 22 -8.44 -17.40 -8.39
CA THR A 22 -9.69 -16.84 -8.93
C THR A 22 -9.48 -15.47 -9.59
N ALA A 23 -10.41 -15.11 -10.49
CA ALA A 23 -10.34 -13.86 -11.26
C ALA A 23 -10.36 -12.60 -10.40
N SER A 24 -10.87 -12.68 -9.17
CA SER A 24 -10.87 -11.57 -8.20
C SER A 24 -9.47 -11.06 -7.86
N PHE A 25 -8.43 -11.88 -8.08
CA PHE A 25 -7.03 -11.52 -7.78
C PHE A 25 -6.20 -11.26 -9.05
N ASP A 26 -6.83 -11.19 -10.22
CA ASP A 26 -6.12 -11.03 -11.50
C ASP A 26 -5.27 -9.76 -11.53
N SER A 27 -5.71 -8.69 -10.87
CA SER A 27 -4.98 -7.41 -10.78
C SER A 27 -3.68 -7.50 -9.98
N GLY A 28 -3.55 -8.46 -9.07
CA GLY A 28 -2.33 -8.68 -8.28
C GLY A 28 -1.20 -9.35 -9.05
N ARG A 29 -1.52 -10.16 -10.07
CA ARG A 29 -0.53 -10.89 -10.86
C ARG A 29 0.36 -9.97 -11.72
N PRO A 30 -0.16 -8.93 -12.40
CA PRO A 30 0.66 -7.93 -13.06
C PRO A 30 1.68 -7.26 -12.12
N LEU A 31 1.27 -6.96 -10.87
CA LEU A 31 2.17 -6.39 -9.87
C LEU A 31 3.29 -7.37 -9.50
N GLU A 32 2.95 -8.63 -9.21
CA GLU A 32 3.96 -9.65 -8.90
C GLU A 32 4.93 -9.86 -10.08
N ASN A 33 4.41 -9.99 -11.31
CA ASN A 33 5.23 -10.13 -12.51
C ASN A 33 6.16 -8.93 -12.71
N TYR A 34 5.66 -7.70 -12.52
CA TYR A 34 6.48 -6.49 -12.59
C TYR A 34 7.60 -6.49 -11.55
N ILE A 35 7.31 -6.92 -10.32
CA ILE A 35 8.32 -7.00 -9.27
C ILE A 35 9.38 -8.04 -9.61
N GLN A 36 8.99 -9.21 -10.09
CA GLN A 36 9.93 -10.28 -10.45
C GLN A 36 10.81 -9.88 -11.65
N GLU A 37 10.25 -9.17 -12.64
CA GLU A 37 11.01 -8.68 -13.79
C GLU A 37 12.01 -7.58 -13.41
N LYS A 38 11.58 -6.61 -12.59
CA LYS A 38 12.39 -5.42 -12.28
C LYS A 38 13.31 -5.60 -11.08
N TYR A 39 12.94 -6.46 -10.14
CA TYR A 39 13.63 -6.71 -8.89
C TYR A 39 13.81 -8.22 -8.65
N PRO A 40 14.66 -8.91 -9.43
CA PRO A 40 14.81 -10.36 -9.37
C PRO A 40 15.38 -10.88 -8.03
N ILE A 41 15.88 -9.98 -7.17
CA ILE A 41 16.31 -10.29 -5.80
C ILE A 41 15.12 -10.50 -4.84
N VAL A 42 13.93 -10.02 -5.19
CA VAL A 42 12.73 -10.17 -4.37
C VAL A 42 12.18 -11.57 -4.57
N THR A 43 12.16 -12.37 -3.50
CA THR A 43 11.60 -13.72 -3.51
C THR A 43 10.14 -13.68 -3.99
N PRO A 44 9.74 -14.53 -4.95
CA PRO A 44 8.35 -14.62 -5.40
C PRO A 44 7.41 -15.10 -4.29
N SER A 45 6.12 -14.81 -4.41
CA SER A 45 5.14 -15.34 -3.47
C SER A 45 5.09 -16.87 -3.58
N PRO A 46 4.95 -17.60 -2.47
CA PRO A 46 4.70 -19.03 -2.51
C PRO A 46 3.43 -19.37 -3.29
N GLU A 47 3.36 -20.58 -3.83
CA GLU A 47 2.17 -21.05 -4.55
C GLU A 47 0.88 -20.85 -3.72
N GLY A 48 -0.15 -20.30 -4.36
CA GLY A 48 -1.44 -20.03 -3.73
C GLY A 48 -1.44 -18.81 -2.79
N LYS A 49 -0.45 -17.93 -2.85
CA LYS A 49 -0.40 -16.69 -2.05
C LYS A 49 -0.04 -15.48 -2.89
N LEU A 50 -0.51 -14.32 -2.45
CA LEU A 50 0.00 -13.01 -2.84
C LEU A 50 0.48 -12.31 -1.56
N LEU A 51 1.77 -12.02 -1.47
CA LEU A 51 2.36 -11.39 -0.29
C LEU A 51 2.52 -9.87 -0.47
N PRO A 52 2.36 -9.08 0.60
CA PRO A 52 2.63 -7.65 0.54
C PRO A 52 4.11 -7.38 0.27
N VAL A 53 4.38 -6.32 -0.48
CA VAL A 53 5.73 -5.90 -0.85
C VAL A 53 6.08 -4.62 -0.11
N PHE A 54 7.24 -4.61 0.55
CA PHE A 54 7.72 -3.45 1.29
C PHE A 54 8.86 -2.76 0.54
N ILE A 55 8.64 -1.51 0.15
CA ILE A 55 9.67 -0.68 -0.49
C ILE A 55 10.46 0.02 0.62
N HIS A 56 11.72 -0.38 0.79
CA HIS A 56 12.61 0.27 1.74
C HIS A 56 13.06 1.63 1.17
N THR A 57 12.84 2.70 1.95
CA THR A 57 13.17 4.09 1.57
C THR A 57 14.24 4.65 2.52
N PRO A 58 15.51 4.22 2.39
CA PRO A 58 16.55 4.65 3.29
C PRO A 58 16.76 6.17 3.18
N SER A 59 17.02 6.82 4.30
CA SER A 59 17.29 8.27 4.38
C SER A 59 16.12 9.19 4.01
N ALA A 60 14.92 8.64 3.75
CA ALA A 60 13.75 9.45 3.46
C ALA A 60 13.41 10.38 4.63
N ARG A 61 13.27 11.66 4.34
CA ARG A 61 12.98 12.69 5.35
C ARG A 61 11.48 12.78 5.59
N VAL A 62 11.12 12.84 6.86
CA VAL A 62 9.75 13.05 7.31
C VAL A 62 9.71 14.37 8.07
N HIS A 63 8.87 15.27 7.61
CA HIS A 63 8.56 16.51 8.30
C HIS A 63 7.29 16.33 9.12
N THR A 64 7.32 16.75 10.38
CA THR A 64 6.15 16.78 11.26
C THR A 64 5.72 18.23 11.42
N ASN A 65 4.43 18.51 11.21
CA ASN A 65 3.87 19.80 11.54
C ASN A 65 3.76 19.93 13.07
N ASP A 66 4.39 20.93 13.65
CA ASP A 66 4.45 21.10 15.11
C ASP A 66 3.09 21.42 15.75
N THR A 67 2.18 22.05 14.99
CA THR A 67 0.83 22.40 15.45
C THR A 67 -0.13 21.23 15.37
N THR A 68 -0.17 20.52 14.24
CA THR A 68 -1.16 19.45 14.01
C THR A 68 -0.63 18.06 14.34
N GLY A 69 0.69 17.90 14.46
CA GLY A 69 1.35 16.60 14.61
C GLY A 69 1.27 15.70 13.37
N SER A 70 0.74 16.20 12.26
CA SER A 70 0.63 15.49 10.98
C SER A 70 1.99 15.36 10.32
N LYS A 71 2.28 14.21 9.73
CA LYS A 71 3.57 13.93 9.10
C LYS A 71 3.44 13.94 7.58
N LYS A 72 4.48 14.43 6.90
CA LYS A 72 4.63 14.35 5.45
C LYS A 72 6.05 13.97 5.03
N SER A 73 6.19 13.20 3.97
CA SER A 73 7.48 12.87 3.37
C SER A 73 7.42 13.00 1.85
N VAL A 74 8.10 14.02 1.32
CA VAL A 74 8.23 14.19 -0.13
C VAL A 74 9.03 13.03 -0.73
N ASP A 75 10.07 12.58 -0.04
CA ASP A 75 10.92 11.49 -0.51
C ASP A 75 10.12 10.17 -0.66
N GLN A 76 9.33 9.78 0.35
CA GLN A 76 8.49 8.57 0.26
C GLN A 76 7.37 8.69 -0.78
N VAL A 77 6.71 9.85 -0.85
CA VAL A 77 5.66 10.08 -1.85
C VAL A 77 6.22 10.01 -3.27
N THR A 78 7.38 10.62 -3.51
CA THR A 78 8.04 10.58 -4.82
C THR A 78 8.37 9.14 -5.23
N ILE A 79 8.99 8.37 -4.32
CA ILE A 79 9.31 6.95 -4.58
C ILE A 79 8.05 6.13 -4.89
N ALA A 80 6.97 6.34 -4.13
CA ALA A 80 5.71 5.65 -4.37
C ALA A 80 5.11 6.01 -5.73
N LEU A 81 5.04 7.30 -6.08
CA LEU A 81 4.45 7.75 -7.34
C LEU A 81 5.31 7.35 -8.56
N ASP A 82 6.64 7.41 -8.45
CA ASP A 82 7.54 6.97 -9.51
C ASP A 82 7.40 5.47 -9.77
N PHE A 83 7.30 4.67 -8.70
CA PHE A 83 7.02 3.24 -8.80
C PHE A 83 5.65 2.97 -9.46
N MET A 84 4.62 3.69 -9.04
CA MET A 84 3.26 3.56 -9.59
C MET A 84 3.22 3.91 -11.08
N VAL A 85 3.85 5.01 -11.50
CA VAL A 85 3.92 5.40 -12.91
C VAL A 85 4.57 4.29 -13.74
N ASP A 86 5.69 3.74 -13.26
CA ASP A 86 6.40 2.72 -14.01
C ASP A 86 5.63 1.39 -14.08
N LEU A 87 4.99 1.00 -12.98
CA LEU A 87 4.11 -0.16 -12.93
C LEU A 87 2.94 -0.04 -13.93
N VAL A 88 2.20 1.07 -13.88
CA VAL A 88 1.03 1.30 -14.74
C VAL A 88 1.44 1.32 -16.21
N LYS A 89 2.56 1.98 -16.55
CA LYS A 89 3.08 2.01 -17.92
C LYS A 89 3.56 0.65 -18.41
N SER A 90 4.15 -0.17 -17.53
CA SER A 90 4.72 -1.46 -17.90
C SER A 90 3.66 -2.57 -18.04
N LYS A 91 2.61 -2.53 -17.21
CA LYS A 91 1.66 -3.64 -17.06
C LYS A 91 0.22 -3.31 -17.45
N ASN A 92 -0.07 -2.08 -17.86
CA ASN A 92 -1.40 -1.63 -18.28
C ASN A 92 -2.49 -1.96 -17.24
N ILE A 93 -2.23 -1.60 -15.98
CA ILE A 93 -3.17 -1.82 -14.87
C ILE A 93 -4.29 -0.78 -14.94
N ASP A 94 -5.52 -1.22 -14.73
CA ASP A 94 -6.67 -0.33 -14.59
C ASP A 94 -6.54 0.52 -13.31
N LEU A 95 -6.48 1.84 -13.50
CA LEU A 95 -6.29 2.82 -12.43
C LEU A 95 -7.45 2.82 -11.42
N SER A 96 -8.65 2.40 -11.82
CA SER A 96 -9.81 2.34 -10.91
C SER A 96 -9.64 1.27 -9.82
N LYS A 97 -8.75 0.31 -10.05
CA LYS A 97 -8.44 -0.80 -9.12
C LYS A 97 -7.31 -0.49 -8.15
N ILE A 98 -6.73 0.70 -8.25
CA ILE A 98 -5.62 1.15 -7.42
C ILE A 98 -6.14 2.11 -6.34
N GLY A 99 -5.94 1.75 -5.08
CA GLY A 99 -6.13 2.66 -3.94
C GLY A 99 -4.80 3.20 -3.44
N ILE A 100 -4.79 4.46 -2.99
CA ILE A 100 -3.64 5.07 -2.32
C ILE A 100 -4.07 5.52 -0.93
N ILE A 101 -3.39 5.02 0.09
CA ILE A 101 -3.67 5.38 1.48
C ILE A 101 -2.44 5.87 2.23
N SER A 102 -2.67 6.74 3.21
CA SER A 102 -1.63 7.21 4.11
C SER A 102 -2.17 7.41 5.53
N PRO A 103 -1.40 7.10 6.59
CA PRO A 103 -1.76 7.41 7.97
C PRO A 103 -2.04 8.89 8.25
N TYR A 104 -1.38 9.79 7.51
CA TYR A 104 -1.36 11.22 7.82
C TYR A 104 -2.00 12.03 6.70
N ALA A 105 -2.93 12.92 7.06
CA ALA A 105 -3.62 13.81 6.12
C ALA A 105 -2.66 14.69 5.31
N ALA A 106 -1.54 15.14 5.89
CA ALA A 106 -0.56 15.94 5.18
C ALA A 106 0.16 15.18 4.05
N ASN A 107 0.27 13.84 4.17
CA ASN A 107 0.74 12.98 3.09
C ASN A 107 -0.34 12.74 2.04
N VAL A 108 -1.60 12.58 2.46
CA VAL A 108 -2.75 12.45 1.54
C VAL A 108 -2.85 13.68 0.63
N GLU A 109 -2.83 14.88 1.22
CA GLU A 109 -2.83 16.14 0.48
C GLU A 109 -1.62 16.27 -0.46
N LEU A 110 -0.45 15.80 -0.03
CA LEU A 110 0.78 15.82 -0.82
C LEU A 110 0.66 14.88 -2.03
N LEU A 111 0.16 13.66 -1.85
CA LEU A 111 -0.09 12.68 -2.91
C LEU A 111 -1.05 13.25 -3.96
N ASP A 112 -2.23 13.69 -3.53
CA ASP A 112 -3.25 14.25 -4.43
C ASP A 112 -2.72 15.47 -5.19
N ARG A 113 -2.00 16.36 -4.50
CA ARG A 113 -1.41 17.54 -5.13
C ARG A 113 -0.38 17.14 -6.19
N MET A 114 0.48 16.16 -5.91
CA MET A 114 1.51 15.74 -6.86
C MET A 114 0.88 15.07 -8.09
N ILE A 115 -0.07 14.15 -7.91
CA ILE A 115 -0.78 13.48 -9.01
C ILE A 115 -1.50 14.50 -9.91
N ARG A 116 -2.18 15.50 -9.31
CA ARG A 116 -2.97 16.46 -10.08
C ARG A 116 -2.15 17.55 -10.77
N LYS A 117 -1.05 18.01 -10.15
CA LYS A 117 -0.32 19.22 -10.60
C LYS A 117 1.00 18.94 -11.31
N ASN A 118 1.60 17.75 -11.17
CA ASN A 118 2.89 17.45 -11.77
C ASN A 118 2.73 16.64 -13.05
N ALA A 119 3.27 17.14 -14.16
CA ALA A 119 3.25 16.47 -15.46
C ALA A 119 3.97 15.10 -15.47
N ALA A 120 4.87 14.86 -14.51
CA ALA A 120 5.50 13.54 -14.36
C ALA A 120 4.49 12.43 -14.00
N TYR A 121 3.37 12.79 -13.37
CA TYR A 121 2.36 11.86 -12.85
C TYR A 121 1.05 11.86 -13.64
N GLU A 122 1.05 12.36 -14.88
CA GLU A 122 -0.13 12.37 -15.76
C GLU A 122 -0.77 10.99 -15.90
N ALA A 123 0.05 9.94 -15.98
CA ALA A 123 -0.40 8.54 -16.09
C ALA A 123 -1.22 8.07 -14.88
N LEU A 124 -1.19 8.79 -13.74
CA LEU A 124 -1.90 8.45 -12.52
C LEU A 124 -3.16 9.32 -12.30
N LYS A 125 -3.47 10.30 -13.16
CA LYS A 125 -4.62 11.19 -12.93
C LYS A 125 -5.98 10.49 -12.88
N GLY A 126 -6.08 9.28 -13.40
CA GLY A 126 -7.29 8.45 -13.34
C GLY A 126 -7.46 7.67 -12.03
N THR A 127 -6.50 7.70 -11.10
CA THR A 127 -6.64 7.01 -9.82
C THR A 127 -7.66 7.71 -8.92
N PRO A 128 -8.40 6.96 -8.07
CA PRO A 128 -9.15 7.53 -6.96
C PRO A 128 -8.30 8.47 -6.09
N PRO A 129 -8.90 9.50 -5.46
CA PRO A 129 -8.19 10.37 -4.53
C PRO A 129 -7.54 9.57 -3.40
N ALA A 130 -6.35 10.00 -2.97
CA ALA A 130 -5.71 9.40 -1.82
C ALA A 130 -6.58 9.58 -0.57
N SER A 131 -6.58 8.58 0.31
CA SER A 131 -7.40 8.56 1.52
C SER A 131 -6.55 8.33 2.77
N THR A 132 -7.06 8.74 3.93
CA THR A 132 -6.44 8.27 5.18
C THR A 132 -6.86 6.84 5.45
N VAL A 133 -6.03 6.07 6.18
CA VAL A 133 -6.40 4.70 6.57
C VAL A 133 -7.73 4.67 7.33
N ASP A 134 -7.96 5.66 8.21
CA ASP A 134 -9.19 5.79 8.98
C ASP A 134 -10.41 6.02 8.05
N SER A 135 -10.27 6.83 6.99
CA SER A 135 -11.35 7.06 6.01
C SER A 135 -11.56 5.91 5.02
N PHE A 136 -10.56 5.04 4.86
CA PHE A 136 -10.61 3.89 3.96
C PHE A 136 -11.21 2.65 4.62
N GLN A 137 -11.54 2.72 5.92
CA GLN A 137 -12.11 1.60 6.66
C GLN A 137 -13.45 1.14 6.04
N GLY A 138 -13.51 -0.13 5.62
CA GLY A 138 -14.69 -0.72 4.97
C GLY A 138 -14.74 -0.55 3.45
N GLN A 139 -13.67 -0.04 2.84
CA GLN A 139 -13.45 -0.06 1.40
C GLN A 139 -12.39 -1.12 1.05
N GLU A 140 -12.53 -1.71 -0.14
CA GLU A 140 -11.59 -2.69 -0.69
C GLU A 140 -11.15 -2.21 -2.08
N ASN A 141 -9.89 -2.42 -2.43
CA ASN A 141 -9.37 -2.27 -3.80
C ASN A 141 -8.39 -3.40 -4.10
N ASP A 142 -8.25 -3.76 -5.37
CA ASP A 142 -7.41 -4.89 -5.76
C ASP A 142 -5.91 -4.64 -5.49
N ILE A 143 -5.44 -3.39 -5.61
CA ILE A 143 -4.05 -3.00 -5.29
C ILE A 143 -4.05 -1.75 -4.40
N ILE A 144 -3.40 -1.83 -3.24
CA ILE A 144 -3.25 -0.71 -2.32
C ILE A 144 -1.80 -0.25 -2.23
N PHE A 145 -1.56 1.04 -2.44
CA PHE A 145 -0.30 1.71 -2.12
C PHE A 145 -0.40 2.42 -0.78
N VAL A 146 0.48 2.05 0.15
CA VAL A 146 0.53 2.66 1.49
C VAL A 146 1.77 3.52 1.65
N VAL A 147 1.60 4.82 1.93
CA VAL A 147 2.71 5.73 2.26
C VAL A 147 2.71 6.06 3.75
N MET A 148 3.61 5.42 4.50
CA MET A 148 3.61 5.44 5.96
C MET A 148 3.90 6.81 6.59
N GLY A 149 4.79 7.61 6.01
CA GLY A 149 5.22 8.89 6.60
C GLY A 149 5.97 8.71 7.93
N THR A 150 6.64 7.57 8.14
CA THR A 150 7.51 7.31 9.29
C THR A 150 8.97 7.22 8.84
N ALA A 151 9.90 7.72 9.66
CA ALA A 151 11.33 7.70 9.34
C ALA A 151 12.19 7.36 10.57
N TYR A 152 13.30 6.68 10.31
CA TYR A 152 14.39 6.45 11.26
C TYR A 152 15.09 7.78 11.62
N PRO A 153 15.68 7.98 12.81
CA PRO A 153 15.80 7.05 13.95
C PRO A 153 14.61 7.04 14.90
N ARG A 154 13.68 7.99 14.76
CA ARG A 154 12.52 8.12 15.64
C ARG A 154 11.25 7.94 14.82
N PRO A 155 10.92 6.69 14.40
CA PRO A 155 9.71 6.43 13.64
C PRO A 155 8.46 6.89 14.40
N ARG A 156 8.56 7.03 15.74
CA ARG A 156 7.54 7.41 16.74
C ARG A 156 6.24 6.69 16.39
N PRO A 157 5.95 5.57 17.06
CA PRO A 157 5.00 4.61 16.55
C PRO A 157 3.54 5.05 16.71
N ARG A 158 3.21 6.36 16.65
CA ARG A 158 1.85 6.87 16.91
C ARG A 158 0.77 6.13 16.11
N PHE A 159 0.98 5.96 14.80
CA PHE A 159 0.06 5.18 13.96
C PHE A 159 0.41 3.69 13.99
N THR A 160 1.69 3.34 13.89
CA THR A 160 2.17 1.95 13.82
C THR A 160 2.13 1.17 15.15
N ALA A 161 1.83 1.81 16.27
CA ALA A 161 1.60 1.20 17.59
C ALA A 161 0.13 0.86 17.82
N GLN A 162 -0.77 1.34 16.95
CA GLN A 162 -2.19 1.03 17.05
C GLN A 162 -2.48 -0.19 16.18
N GLU A 163 -2.55 -1.37 16.81
CA GLU A 163 -2.78 -2.65 16.15
C GLU A 163 -4.03 -2.63 15.26
N GLN A 164 -5.11 -1.97 15.71
CA GLN A 164 -6.34 -1.82 14.93
C GLN A 164 -6.10 -1.08 13.61
N ARG A 165 -5.26 -0.03 13.62
CA ARG A 165 -4.94 0.75 12.43
C ARG A 165 -3.98 0.03 11.49
N LEU A 166 -3.08 -0.78 12.05
CA LEU A 166 -2.20 -1.64 11.27
C LEU A 166 -2.99 -2.77 10.58
N ASN A 167 -3.98 -3.33 11.26
CA ASN A 167 -4.85 -4.36 10.68
C ASN A 167 -5.66 -3.81 9.50
N VAL A 168 -6.27 -2.63 9.62
CA VAL A 168 -7.00 -1.97 8.51
C VAL A 168 -6.09 -1.63 7.32
N MET A 169 -4.78 -1.49 7.55
CA MET A 169 -3.81 -1.19 6.51
C MET A 169 -3.32 -2.43 5.76
N LEU A 170 -3.39 -3.61 6.38
CA LEU A 170 -2.86 -4.88 5.86
C LEU A 170 -3.95 -5.85 5.40
N ILE A 171 -5.21 -5.56 5.70
CA ILE A 171 -6.41 -6.35 5.39
C ILE A 171 -7.27 -5.52 4.46
#